data_AF-A0A9Q3V2P6-F1
#
_entry.id   AF-A0A9Q3V2P6-F1
#
_cell.length_a   1.000
_cell.length_b   1.000
_cell.length_c   1.000
_cell.angle_alpha   90.00
_cell.angle_beta   90.00
_cell.angle_gamma   90.00
#
_symmetry.space_group_name_H-M   'P 1'
#
loop_
_entity.id
_entity.type
_entity.pdbx_description
1 polymer ?
#
loop_
_entity_poly.entity_id
_entity_poly.type
_entity_poly.pdbx_seq_one_letter_code
_entity_poly.pdbx_strand_id
1 'polypeptide(L)'
;MKNILIAAILLVLSACSKNPEINEVISQKKIITEIDKFIEDSNAKKKVKFIIVSGFENPEKKQLDLLFTNQKPTIINDNSPRVNDEIKSQKYGYFKYKDYEFLVTQKLENIFKLKYEDFDHMKEHFMVKEHAFTKEEAMKEKWRTMYMKYNTVKDSVEFSNISELSLPDYSK
;
A
#
# COMPACT_ATOMS: atom_id res chain seq x y z
N MET A 1 10.59 25.67 -40.84
CA MET A 1 10.91 25.68 -39.39
C MET A 1 9.65 25.50 -38.52
N LYS A 2 8.83 24.47 -38.76
CA LYS A 2 7.59 24.22 -37.97
C LYS A 2 7.61 22.88 -37.23
N ASN A 3 8.42 21.91 -37.68
CA ASN A 3 8.45 20.56 -37.12
C ASN A 3 9.42 20.39 -35.94
N ILE A 4 10.38 21.31 -35.77
CA ILE A 4 11.36 21.25 -34.66
C ILE A 4 10.68 21.64 -33.33
N LEU A 5 9.71 22.57 -33.39
CA LEU A 5 8.97 23.02 -32.21
C LEU A 5 8.10 21.91 -31.61
N ILE A 6 7.52 21.05 -32.45
CA ILE A 6 6.63 19.95 -32.03
C ILE A 6 7.44 18.84 -31.36
N ALA A 7 8.65 18.52 -31.86
CA ALA A 7 9.53 17.53 -31.25
C ALA A 7 10.06 17.97 -29.88
N ALA A 8 10.34 19.27 -29.71
CA ALA A 8 10.76 19.83 -28.42
C ALA A 8 9.62 19.79 -27.38
N ILE A 9 8.38 20.05 -27.78
CA ILE A 9 7.20 19.98 -26.88
C ILE A 9 6.91 18.52 -26.46
N LEU A 10 7.08 17.52 -27.35
CA LEU A 10 6.94 16.11 -26.98
C LEU A 10 8.02 15.63 -25.99
N LEU A 11 9.26 16.10 -26.13
CA LEU A 11 10.35 15.75 -25.22
C LEU A 11 10.14 16.33 -23.81
N VAL A 12 9.61 17.55 -23.71
CA VAL A 12 9.31 18.19 -22.42
C VAL A 12 8.16 17.47 -21.69
N LEU A 13 7.18 16.91 -22.42
CA LEU A 13 6.10 16.11 -21.83
C LEU A 13 6.56 14.74 -21.31
N SER A 14 7.62 14.16 -21.89
CA SER A 14 8.21 12.91 -21.39
C SER A 14 9.10 13.09 -20.15
N ALA A 15 9.50 14.32 -19.82
CA ALA A 15 10.34 14.63 -18.67
C ALA A 15 9.54 14.85 -17.37
N CYS A 16 8.21 14.77 -17.40
CA CYS A 16 7.34 15.18 -16.31
C CYS A 16 6.58 14.02 -15.65
N SER A 17 7.33 13.01 -15.18
CA SER A 17 7.06 12.23 -13.95
C SER A 17 8.02 11.04 -13.91
N LYS A 18 9.24 11.22 -13.38
CA LYS A 18 10.03 10.07 -12.96
C LYS A 18 9.38 9.51 -11.70
N ASN A 19 8.32 8.73 -11.87
CA ASN A 19 7.95 7.78 -10.82
C ASN A 19 9.19 6.92 -10.60
N PRO A 20 9.64 6.75 -9.35
CA PRO A 20 10.80 5.92 -9.07
C PRO A 20 10.56 4.54 -9.68
N GLU A 21 11.58 4.00 -10.33
CA GLU A 21 11.50 2.60 -10.73
C GLU A 21 11.29 1.77 -9.46
N ILE A 22 10.43 0.76 -9.50
CA ILE A 22 10.13 0.00 -8.28
C ILE A 22 11.37 -0.66 -7.66
N ASN A 23 12.42 -0.89 -8.46
CA ASN A 23 13.72 -1.36 -7.99
C ASN A 23 14.50 -0.34 -7.12
N GLU A 24 14.19 0.95 -7.25
CA GLU A 24 14.73 2.01 -6.37
C GLU A 24 14.06 1.98 -5.00
N VAL A 25 12.79 1.57 -4.94
CA VAL A 25 12.00 1.44 -3.71
C VAL A 25 12.24 0.10 -3.02
N ILE A 26 12.30 -1.00 -3.77
CA ILE A 26 12.39 -2.37 -3.25
C ILE A 26 13.52 -3.09 -3.98
N SER A 27 14.52 -3.61 -3.25
CA SER A 27 15.62 -4.37 -3.87
C SER A 27 15.25 -5.82 -4.20
N GLN A 28 14.30 -6.39 -3.48
CA GLN A 28 13.94 -7.81 -3.55
C GLN A 28 12.99 -8.06 -4.73
N LYS A 29 13.52 -8.63 -5.82
CA LYS A 29 12.73 -8.97 -7.02
C LYS A 29 11.49 -9.80 -6.73
N LYS A 30 11.56 -10.73 -5.76
CA LYS A 30 10.42 -11.57 -5.41
C LYS A 30 9.26 -10.78 -4.81
N ILE A 31 9.54 -9.76 -4.00
CA ILE A 31 8.52 -8.84 -3.47
C ILE A 31 7.85 -8.08 -4.62
N ILE A 32 8.64 -7.59 -5.58
CA ILE A 32 8.14 -6.90 -6.77
C ILE A 32 7.23 -7.82 -7.60
N THR A 33 7.65 -9.07 -7.83
CA THR A 33 6.83 -10.06 -8.55
C THR A 33 5.49 -10.32 -7.86
N GLU A 34 5.46 -10.39 -6.53
CA GLU A 34 4.20 -10.59 -5.80
C GLU A 34 3.31 -9.34 -5.82
N ILE A 35 3.88 -8.14 -5.74
CA ILE A 35 3.15 -6.87 -5.96
C ILE A 35 2.53 -6.84 -7.35
N ASP A 36 3.28 -7.25 -8.38
CA ASP A 36 2.80 -7.31 -9.75
C ASP A 36 1.59 -8.23 -9.90
N LYS A 37 1.63 -9.43 -9.32
CA LYS A 37 0.50 -10.37 -9.30
C LYS A 37 -0.72 -9.79 -8.58
N PHE A 38 -0.50 -9.09 -7.46
CA PHE A 38 -1.57 -8.49 -6.68
C PHE A 38 -2.26 -7.34 -7.43
N ILE A 39 -1.49 -6.54 -8.18
CA ILE A 39 -2.01 -5.49 -9.08
C ILE A 39 -2.82 -6.11 -10.22
N GLU A 40 -2.32 -7.20 -10.83
CA GLU A 40 -3.01 -7.90 -11.90
C GLU A 40 -4.38 -8.46 -11.44
N ASP A 41 -4.41 -9.14 -10.29
CA ASP A 41 -5.67 -9.62 -9.69
C ASP A 41 -6.61 -8.45 -9.35
N SER A 42 -6.09 -7.38 -8.75
CA SER A 42 -6.89 -6.19 -8.40
C SER A 42 -7.51 -5.50 -9.62
N ASN A 43 -6.77 -5.42 -10.73
CA ASN A 43 -7.27 -4.89 -12.00
C ASN A 43 -8.37 -5.79 -12.59
N ALA A 44 -8.17 -7.11 -12.60
CA ALA A 44 -9.17 -8.06 -13.08
C ALA A 44 -10.51 -7.97 -12.30
N LYS A 45 -10.45 -7.52 -11.05
CA LYS A 45 -11.62 -7.32 -10.16
C LYS A 45 -12.12 -5.88 -10.10
N LYS A 46 -11.57 -4.95 -10.88
CA LYS A 46 -11.93 -3.51 -10.92
C LYS A 46 -11.94 -2.86 -9.52
N LYS A 47 -10.89 -3.12 -8.73
CA LYS A 47 -10.77 -2.66 -7.35
C LYS A 47 -10.10 -1.29 -7.22
N VAL A 48 -10.07 -0.78 -5.99
CA VAL A 48 -9.43 0.50 -5.64
C VAL A 48 -7.94 0.43 -5.97
N LYS A 49 -7.42 1.44 -6.67
CA LYS A 49 -6.01 1.57 -7.01
C LYS A 49 -5.16 2.18 -5.88
N PHE A 50 -5.41 1.72 -4.65
CA PHE A 50 -4.71 2.16 -3.45
C PHE A 50 -4.40 0.93 -2.61
N ILE A 51 -3.13 0.74 -2.25
CA ILE A 51 -2.64 -0.42 -1.50
C ILE A 51 -1.98 0.07 -0.21
N ILE A 52 -2.44 -0.46 0.93
CA ILE A 52 -1.74 -0.30 2.21
C ILE A 52 -0.80 -1.48 2.38
N VAL A 53 0.43 -1.21 2.79
CA VAL A 53 1.43 -2.22 3.11
C VAL A 53 1.79 -2.14 4.60
N SER A 54 1.44 -3.20 5.33
CA SER A 54 1.67 -3.33 6.78
C SER A 54 2.62 -4.48 7.10
N GLY A 55 3.39 -4.32 8.17
CA GLY A 55 4.37 -5.30 8.64
C GLY A 55 4.07 -5.85 10.04
N PHE A 56 4.20 -7.16 10.22
CA PHE A 56 4.18 -7.84 11.51
C PHE A 56 5.48 -8.62 11.72
N GLU A 57 6.28 -8.20 12.69
CA GLU A 57 7.52 -8.89 13.02
C GLU A 57 7.24 -10.10 13.91
N ASN A 58 7.91 -11.20 13.60
CA ASN A 58 8.08 -12.35 14.48
C ASN A 58 9.57 -12.45 14.83
N PRO A 59 9.99 -11.84 15.96
CA PRO A 59 11.40 -11.78 16.34
C PRO A 59 12.02 -13.16 16.57
N GLU A 60 11.26 -14.08 17.16
CA GLU A 60 11.72 -15.44 17.46
C GLU A 60 12.09 -16.23 16.19
N LYS A 61 11.33 -16.03 15.12
CA LYS A 61 11.54 -16.70 13.83
C LYS A 61 12.35 -15.88 12.84
N LYS A 62 12.75 -14.66 13.22
CA LYS A 62 13.40 -13.67 12.33
C LYS A 62 12.64 -13.52 11.00
N GLN A 63 11.33 -13.43 11.13
CA GLN A 63 10.40 -13.40 10.02
C GLN A 63 9.60 -12.09 10.10
N LEU A 64 9.38 -11.47 8.96
CA LEU A 64 8.54 -10.30 8.82
C LEU A 64 7.40 -10.65 7.88
N ASP A 65 6.18 -10.55 8.39
CA ASP A 65 4.98 -10.80 7.63
C ASP A 65 4.49 -9.50 7.00
N LEU A 66 4.35 -9.52 5.68
CA LEU A 66 3.92 -8.41 4.85
C LEU A 66 2.46 -8.62 4.46
N LEU A 67 1.65 -7.60 4.72
CA LEU A 67 0.24 -7.57 4.42
C LEU A 67 -0.03 -6.46 3.41
N PHE A 68 -0.51 -6.82 2.22
CA PHE A 68 -0.94 -5.86 1.20
C PHE A 68 -2.45 -5.90 1.11
N THR A 69 -3.11 -4.76 1.29
CA THR A 69 -4.57 -4.67 1.21
C THR A 69 -4.99 -3.56 0.26
N ASN A 70 -5.87 -3.87 -0.71
CA ASN A 70 -6.32 -2.90 -1.71
C ASN A 70 -7.51 -2.06 -1.21
N GLN A 71 -7.20 -1.12 -0.33
CA GLN A 71 -8.16 -0.21 0.26
C GLN A 71 -7.55 1.17 0.41
N LYS A 72 -8.39 2.21 0.38
CA LYS A 72 -7.95 3.55 0.78
C LYS A 72 -8.05 3.66 2.31
N PRO A 73 -6.97 4.00 3.02
CA PRO A 73 -6.99 4.09 4.48
C PRO A 73 -7.99 5.15 4.93
N THR A 74 -8.67 4.92 6.06
CA THR A 74 -9.74 5.78 6.54
C THR A 74 -9.47 6.25 7.96
N ILE A 75 -9.68 7.54 8.19
CA ILE A 75 -9.77 8.20 9.50
C ILE A 75 -11.26 8.40 9.82
N ILE A 76 -11.65 8.10 11.06
CA ILE A 76 -13.05 8.22 11.52
C ILE A 76 -13.14 9.45 12.41
N ASN A 77 -14.01 10.40 12.14
CA ASN A 77 -14.10 11.66 12.88
C ASN A 77 -14.78 11.48 14.25
N ASP A 78 -15.76 10.58 14.35
CA ASP A 78 -16.39 10.21 15.61
C ASP A 78 -15.35 9.76 16.63
N ASN A 79 -15.62 10.06 17.91
CA ASN A 79 -14.80 9.76 19.10
C ASN A 79 -14.48 8.25 19.25
N SER A 80 -13.68 7.72 18.34
CA SER A 80 -12.94 6.47 18.43
C SER A 80 -11.47 6.86 18.53
N PRO A 81 -10.99 7.28 19.72
CA PRO A 81 -9.62 7.76 19.88
C PRO A 81 -8.65 6.69 19.42
N ARG A 82 -8.89 5.44 19.82
CA ARG A 82 -7.89 4.38 19.71
C ARG A 82 -7.44 4.06 18.29
N VAL A 83 -8.36 3.98 17.31
CA VAL A 83 -8.00 3.65 15.92
C VAL A 83 -7.29 4.82 15.25
N ASN A 84 -7.79 6.03 15.48
CA ASN A 84 -7.16 7.24 14.96
C ASN A 84 -5.79 7.49 15.59
N ASP A 85 -5.63 7.23 16.89
CA ASP A 85 -4.37 7.41 17.60
C ASP A 85 -3.30 6.46 17.06
N GLU A 86 -3.66 5.21 16.75
CA GLU A 86 -2.74 4.26 16.13
C GLU A 86 -2.34 4.68 14.72
N ILE A 87 -3.26 5.22 13.93
CA ILE A 87 -2.94 5.74 12.58
C ILE A 87 -2.10 7.02 12.68
N LYS A 88 -2.50 7.97 13.54
CA LYS A 88 -1.84 9.28 13.68
C LYS A 88 -0.46 9.19 14.32
N SER A 89 -0.20 8.16 15.13
CA SER A 89 1.12 7.94 15.75
C SER A 89 2.14 7.27 14.83
N GLN A 90 1.72 6.76 13.68
CA GLN A 90 2.61 6.11 12.73
C GLN A 90 3.18 7.10 11.71
N LYS A 91 4.35 6.75 11.17
CA LYS A 91 4.88 7.36 9.95
C LYS A 91 4.61 6.47 8.75
N TYR A 92 4.47 7.10 7.60
CA TYR A 92 4.15 6.43 6.35
C TYR A 92 5.13 6.85 5.25
N GLY A 93 5.55 5.86 4.48
CA GLY A 93 6.19 6.06 3.19
C GLY A 93 5.15 5.98 2.08
N TYR A 94 5.37 6.74 1.01
CA TYR A 94 4.48 6.75 -0.15
C TYR A 94 5.25 6.61 -1.45
N PHE A 95 4.68 5.84 -2.37
CA PHE A 95 5.15 5.79 -3.74
C PHE A 95 4.01 5.39 -4.69
N LYS A 96 4.23 5.63 -5.99
CA LYS A 96 3.33 5.22 -7.07
C LYS A 96 3.99 4.17 -7.93
N TYR A 97 3.22 3.15 -8.33
CA TYR A 97 3.68 2.10 -9.22
C TYR A 97 2.51 1.49 -10.02
N LYS A 98 2.64 1.40 -11.35
CA LYS A 98 1.61 0.86 -12.27
C LYS A 98 0.19 1.43 -12.05
N ASP A 99 0.09 2.75 -11.86
CA ASP A 99 -1.15 3.49 -11.52
C ASP A 99 -1.76 3.18 -10.15
N TYR A 100 -1.06 2.43 -9.29
CA TYR A 100 -1.43 2.23 -7.90
C TYR A 100 -0.67 3.18 -7.00
N GLU A 101 -1.37 3.69 -6.00
CA GLU A 101 -0.80 4.39 -4.86
C GLU A 101 -0.50 3.39 -3.75
N PHE A 102 0.68 3.50 -3.13
CA PHE A 102 1.10 2.66 -2.01
C PHE A 102 1.35 3.50 -0.78
N LEU A 103 0.72 3.13 0.32
CA LEU A 103 1.01 3.68 1.64
C LEU A 103 1.65 2.61 2.51
N VAL A 104 2.91 2.81 2.89
CA VAL A 104 3.75 1.82 3.56
C VAL A 104 4.00 2.26 5.00
N THR A 105 3.66 1.42 5.96
CA THR A 105 3.96 1.68 7.38
C THR A 105 5.47 1.70 7.66
N GLN A 106 5.93 2.56 8.58
CA GLN A 106 7.35 2.72 8.92
C GLN A 106 8.04 1.42 9.35
N LYS A 107 7.31 0.46 9.92
CA LYS A 107 7.85 -0.87 10.27
C LYS A 107 8.57 -1.57 9.12
N LEU A 108 8.32 -1.15 7.88
CA LEU A 108 8.88 -1.73 6.66
C LEU A 108 10.05 -0.93 6.06
N GLU A 109 10.62 0.05 6.78
CA GLU A 109 11.70 0.92 6.29
C GLU A 109 12.97 0.17 5.85
N ASN A 110 13.18 -1.04 6.36
CA ASN A 110 14.30 -1.90 5.97
C ASN A 110 14.05 -2.69 4.66
N ILE A 111 12.83 -2.65 4.12
CA ILE A 111 12.44 -3.32 2.87
C ILE A 111 12.10 -2.30 1.80
N PHE A 112 11.36 -1.25 2.17
CA PHE A 112 10.94 -0.19 1.28
C PHE A 112 11.78 1.06 1.55
N LYS A 113 12.66 1.40 0.61
CA LYS A 113 13.55 2.56 0.67
C LYS A 113 12.78 3.83 0.35
N LEU A 114 11.98 4.28 1.31
CA LEU A 114 11.10 5.44 1.19
C LEU A 114 11.47 6.51 2.21
N LYS A 115 11.06 7.75 1.93
CA LYS A 115 10.99 8.78 2.96
C LYS A 115 9.72 8.54 3.77
N TYR A 116 9.87 8.39 5.09
CA TYR A 116 8.76 8.17 6.01
C TYR A 116 8.41 9.47 6.72
N GLU A 117 7.18 9.94 6.53
CA GLU A 117 6.67 11.19 7.09
C GLU A 117 5.54 10.93 8.08
N ASP A 118 5.31 11.85 9.01
CA ASP A 118 4.22 11.73 9.98
C ASP A 118 2.83 11.84 9.32
N PHE A 119 1.80 11.53 10.10
CA PHE A 119 0.43 11.58 9.62
C PHE A 119 0.02 12.94 9.07
N ASP A 120 0.48 14.06 9.63
CA ASP A 120 0.04 15.38 9.19
C ASP A 120 0.50 15.72 7.78
N HIS A 121 1.66 15.22 7.37
CA HIS A 121 2.16 15.32 6.00
C HIS A 121 1.47 14.32 5.07
N MET A 122 1.02 13.18 5.60
CA MET A 122 0.48 12.06 4.81
C MET A 122 -1.06 12.01 4.75
N LYS A 123 -1.75 12.86 5.52
CA LYS A 123 -3.21 12.81 5.71
C LYS A 123 -4.03 12.93 4.43
N GLU A 124 -3.50 13.55 3.37
CA GLU A 124 -4.19 13.67 2.09
C GLU A 124 -4.45 12.31 1.41
N HIS A 125 -3.67 11.29 1.75
CA HIS A 125 -3.86 9.93 1.25
C HIS A 125 -4.95 9.15 1.99
N PHE A 126 -5.50 9.70 3.07
CA PHE A 126 -6.55 9.09 3.88
C PHE A 126 -7.93 9.60 3.46
N MET A 127 -8.93 8.74 3.53
CA MET A 127 -10.33 9.18 3.53
C MET A 127 -10.72 9.61 4.93
N VAL A 128 -11.54 10.65 5.03
CA VAL A 128 -12.17 11.04 6.30
C VAL A 128 -13.63 10.60 6.23
N LYS A 129 -14.07 9.84 7.23
CA LYS A 129 -15.47 9.46 7.42
C LYS A 129 -15.96 9.99 8.75
N GLU A 130 -17.22 10.41 8.83
CA GLU A 130 -17.80 10.81 10.12
C GLU A 130 -17.93 9.61 11.07
N HIS A 131 -18.40 8.47 10.56
CA HIS A 131 -18.67 7.27 11.35
C HIS A 131 -17.83 6.08 10.87
N ALA A 132 -17.63 5.10 11.75
CA ALA A 132 -17.02 3.82 11.38
C ALA A 132 -17.85 3.11 10.30
N PHE A 133 -17.19 2.30 9.45
CA PHE A 133 -17.89 1.48 8.47
C PHE A 133 -18.90 0.58 9.15
N THR A 134 -20.13 0.53 8.62
CA THR A 134 -21.04 -0.54 9.01
C THR A 134 -20.53 -1.86 8.45
N LYS A 135 -20.98 -2.98 9.04
CA LYS A 135 -20.65 -4.31 8.53
C LYS A 135 -21.06 -4.46 7.07
N GLU A 136 -22.24 -3.96 6.71
CA GLU A 136 -22.79 -4.02 5.35
C GLU A 136 -21.93 -3.22 4.37
N GLU A 137 -21.42 -2.06 4.78
CA GLU A 137 -20.52 -1.25 3.95
C GLU A 137 -19.20 -1.97 3.73
N ALA A 138 -18.58 -2.48 4.79
CA ALA A 138 -17.32 -3.19 4.68
C ALA A 138 -17.44 -4.50 3.87
N MET A 139 -18.57 -5.21 4.00
CA MET A 139 -18.88 -6.40 3.20
C MET A 139 -19.09 -6.08 1.72
N LYS A 140 -19.58 -4.88 1.38
CA LYS A 140 -19.72 -4.43 -0.03
C LYS A 140 -18.37 -4.09 -0.66
N GLU A 141 -17.44 -3.53 0.11
CA GLU A 141 -16.16 -3.11 -0.46
C GLU A 141 -15.24 -4.28 -0.84
N LYS A 142 -15.48 -5.49 -0.31
CA LYS A 142 -14.81 -6.77 -0.69
C LYS A 142 -13.31 -6.57 -0.96
N TRP A 143 -12.56 -6.22 0.08
CA TRP A 143 -11.12 -5.99 -0.03
C TRP A 143 -10.38 -7.30 -0.31
N ARG A 144 -9.25 -7.18 -1.00
CA ARG A 144 -8.30 -8.25 -1.28
C ARG A 144 -7.08 -8.02 -0.44
N THR A 145 -6.54 -9.12 0.05
CA THR A 145 -5.36 -9.12 0.88
C THR A 145 -4.38 -10.15 0.36
N MET A 146 -3.14 -9.75 0.18
CA MET A 146 -2.01 -10.64 -0.04
C MET A 146 -1.19 -10.70 1.23
N TYR A 147 -0.98 -11.91 1.74
CA TYR A 147 -0.08 -12.16 2.86
C TYR A 147 1.19 -12.81 2.35
N MET A 148 2.34 -12.29 2.78
CA MET A 148 3.66 -12.72 2.34
C MET A 148 4.64 -12.80 3.50
N LYS A 149 5.34 -13.93 3.66
CA LYS A 149 6.35 -14.09 4.72
C LYS A 149 7.73 -13.75 4.18
N TYR A 150 8.45 -12.87 4.84
CA TYR A 150 9.82 -12.51 4.50
C TYR A 150 10.79 -12.95 5.60
N ASN A 151 11.70 -13.87 5.26
CA ASN A 151 12.77 -14.29 6.14
C ASN A 151 13.96 -13.34 5.97
N THR A 152 14.20 -12.51 6.98
CA THR A 152 15.22 -11.45 6.93
C THR A 152 16.65 -11.98 6.93
N VAL A 153 16.87 -13.18 7.48
CA VAL A 153 18.20 -13.82 7.55
C VAL A 153 18.62 -14.38 6.20
N LYS A 154 17.68 -15.00 5.50
CA LYS A 154 17.93 -15.68 4.23
C LYS A 154 17.63 -14.82 3.01
N ASP A 155 17.12 -13.60 3.21
CA ASP A 155 16.58 -12.74 2.17
C ASP A 155 15.67 -13.52 1.21
N SER A 156 14.74 -14.28 1.81
CA SER A 156 13.88 -15.21 1.09
C SER A 156 12.43 -14.99 1.46
N VAL A 157 11.54 -15.19 0.49
CA VAL A 157 10.10 -14.99 0.66
C VAL A 157 9.39 -16.33 0.57
N GLU A 158 8.42 -16.59 1.43
CA GLU A 158 7.58 -17.79 1.44
C GLU A 158 6.09 -17.42 1.46
N PHE A 159 5.28 -18.23 0.78
CA PHE A 159 3.82 -18.13 0.64
C PHE A 159 3.27 -16.75 0.26
N SER A 160 2.71 -16.65 -0.95
CA SER A 160 1.85 -15.55 -1.36
C SER A 160 0.48 -16.12 -1.72
N ASN A 161 -0.50 -15.87 -0.87
CA ASN A 161 -1.89 -16.21 -1.14
C ASN A 161 -2.69 -14.91 -1.17
N ILE A 162 -3.46 -14.71 -2.24
CA ILE A 162 -4.39 -13.60 -2.38
C ILE A 162 -5.76 -14.10 -1.98
N SER A 163 -6.33 -13.51 -0.93
CA SER A 163 -7.66 -13.85 -0.42
C SER A 163 -8.55 -12.62 -0.37
N GLU A 164 -9.86 -12.85 -0.31
CA GLU A 164 -10.83 -11.80 0.00
C GLU A 164 -10.96 -11.68 1.52
N LEU A 165 -11.00 -10.46 2.04
CA LEU A 165 -11.19 -10.24 3.47
C LEU A 165 -12.62 -10.62 3.84
N SER A 166 -12.78 -11.65 4.67
CA SER A 166 -14.03 -11.94 5.37
C SER A 166 -13.98 -11.30 6.75
N LEU A 167 -14.90 -10.37 7.05
CA LEU A 167 -15.07 -9.92 8.42
C LEU A 167 -15.66 -11.07 9.25
N PRO A 168 -15.05 -11.44 10.39
CA PRO A 168 -15.70 -12.38 11.29
C PRO A 168 -17.02 -11.79 11.78
N ASP A 169 -18.03 -12.65 11.96
CA ASP A 169 -19.30 -12.27 12.58
C ASP A 169 -19.03 -11.84 14.03
N TYR A 170 -18.79 -10.55 14.26
CA TYR A 170 -18.83 -9.96 15.59
C TYR A 170 -20.30 -9.78 16.00
N SER A 171 -21.00 -10.89 16.24
CA SER A 171 -22.19 -10.92 17.06
C SER A 171 -21.75 -10.87 18.52
N LYS A 172 -21.90 -9.70 19.15
CA LYS A 172 -22.09 -9.63 20.60
C LYS A 172 -23.57 -9.79 20.91
#